data_AF-A0A2K1P8J1-F1
#
_entry.id   AF-A0A2K1P8J1-F1
#
_cell.length_a   1.000
_cell.length_b   1.000
_cell.length_c   1.000
_cell.angle_alpha   90.00
_cell.angle_beta   90.00
_cell.angle_gamma   90.00
#
_symmetry.space_group_name_H-M   'P 1'
#
loop_
_entity.id
_entity.type
_entity.pdbx_description
1 polymer ?
#
loop_
_entity_poly.entity_id
_entity_poly.type
_entity_poly.pdbx_seq_one_letter_code
_entity_poly.pdbx_strand_id
1 'polypeptide(L)' 'MSYNKKRIVKFLIYYFSISVGVLLIFYFWFTKLFWFSLVTWIFATFGVVSISFFTFMNLRIVELQNESKDVNDKNNKDE' A
#
# COMPACT_ATOMS: atom_id res chain seq x y z
N MET A 1 -12.85 -9.24 2.30
CA MET A 1 -11.68 -8.46 1.83
C MET A 1 -10.95 -9.29 0.79
N SER A 2 -10.86 -8.85 -0.48
CA SER A 2 -10.13 -9.56 -1.55
C SER A 2 -8.70 -9.91 -1.11
N TYR A 3 -8.18 -11.09 -1.48
CA TYR A 3 -6.86 -11.60 -1.06
C TYR A 3 -5.74 -10.58 -1.30
N ASN A 4 -5.81 -9.88 -2.43
CA ASN A 4 -4.86 -8.84 -2.82
C ASN A 4 -4.90 -7.62 -1.88
N LYS A 5 -6.11 -7.19 -1.48
CA LYS A 5 -6.32 -6.09 -0.52
C LYS A 5 -5.72 -6.44 0.85
N LYS A 6 -5.92 -7.69 1.32
CA LYS A 6 -5.34 -8.18 2.58
C LYS A 6 -3.81 -8.25 2.53
N ARG A 7 -3.23 -8.62 1.37
CA ARG A 7 -1.78 -8.68 1.16
C ARG A 7 -1.14 -7.29 1.21
N ILE A 8 -1.75 -6.28 0.59
CA ILE A 8 -1.26 -4.90 0.61
C ILE A 8 -1.25 -4.33 2.04
N VAL A 9 -2.32 -4.55 2.81
CA VAL A 9 -2.38 -4.09 4.20
C VAL A 9 -1.31 -4.77 5.07
N LYS A 10 -1.13 -6.09 4.91
CA LYS A 10 -0.04 -6.81 5.60
C LYS A 10 1.35 -6.26 5.24
N PHE A 11 1.57 -5.97 3.97
CA PHE A 11 2.83 -5.36 3.51
C PHE A 11 3.05 -3.99 4.17
N LEU A 12 2.02 -3.14 4.22
CA LEU A 12 2.09 -1.83 4.87
C LEU A 12 2.48 -1.92 6.34
N ILE A 13 1.83 -2.81 7.09
CA ILE A 13 2.09 -3.00 8.51
C ILE A 13 3.52 -3.49 8.72
N TYR A 14 3.96 -4.49 7.95
CA TYR A 14 5.30 -5.05 8.08
C TYR A 14 6.39 -4.04 7.71
N TYR A 15 6.19 -3.31 6.62
CA TYR A 15 7.07 -2.20 6.21
C TYR A 15 7.16 -1.15 7.32
N PHE A 16 6.02 -0.70 7.85
CA PHE A 16 5.97 0.31 8.90
C PHE A 16 6.69 -0.17 10.18
N SER A 17 6.44 -1.39 10.64
CA SER A 17 7.07 -1.96 11.83
C SER A 17 8.60 -2.04 11.70
N ILE A 18 9.11 -2.52 10.55
CA ILE A 18 10.56 -2.57 10.30
C ILE A 18 11.14 -1.17 10.25
N SER A 19 10.46 -0.26 9.56
CA SER A 19 10.90 1.11 9.36
C SER A 19 11.02 1.89 10.68
N VAL A 20 10.06 1.71 11.60
CA VAL A 20 10.13 2.25 12.96
C VAL A 20 11.29 1.64 13.75
N GLY A 21 11.54 0.32 13.61
CA GLY A 21 12.67 -0.34 14.24
C GLY A 21 14.02 0.25 13.82
N VAL A 22 14.20 0.51 12.52
CA VAL A 22 15.41 1.19 12.00
C VAL A 22 15.51 2.61 12.54
N LEU A 23 14.41 3.35 12.60
CA LEU A 23 14.38 4.71 13.14
C LEU A 23 14.83 4.77 14.61
N LEU A 24 14.40 3.80 15.42
CA LEU A 24 14.79 3.70 16.83
C LEU A 24 16.28 3.40 16.98
N ILE A 25 16.86 2.55 16.13
CA ILE A 25 18.31 2.31 16.13
C ILE A 25 19.06 3.61 15.81
N PHE A 26 18.60 4.37 14.81
CA PHE A 26 19.18 5.67 14.45
C PHE A 26 19.06 6.72 15.56
N TYR A 27 17.97 6.69 16.33
CA TYR A 27 17.78 7.57 17.48
C TYR A 27 18.87 7.36 18.56
N PHE A 28 19.15 6.10 18.90
CA PHE A 28 20.16 5.76 19.91
C PHE A 28 21.60 6.00 19.44
N TRP A 29 21.89 5.79 18.14
CA TRP A 29 23.26 5.87 17.63
C TRP A 29 23.68 7.25 17.11
N PHE A 30 22.75 8.05 16.57
CA PHE A 30 23.07 9.32 15.87
C PHE A 30 22.05 10.44 16.14
N THR A 31 22.02 10.96 17.36
CA THR A 31 21.04 11.99 17.80
C THR A 31 21.07 13.27 16.95
N LYS A 32 22.23 13.69 16.41
CA LYS A 32 22.34 14.88 15.54
C LYS A 32 21.72 14.66 14.15
N LEU A 33 21.80 13.45 13.62
CA LEU A 33 21.25 13.10 12.30
C LEU A 33 19.82 12.57 12.38
N PHE A 34 19.35 12.23 13.58
CA PHE A 34 18.01 11.70 13.82
C PHE A 34 16.92 12.61 13.26
N TRP A 35 17.01 13.93 13.47
CA TRP A 35 16.00 14.87 12.95
C TRP A 35 15.91 14.87 11.43
N PHE A 36 17.06 14.81 10.75
CA PHE A 36 17.10 14.69 9.29
C PHE A 36 16.52 13.35 8.83
N SER A 37 16.94 12.25 9.47
CA SER A 37 16.43 10.91 9.20
C SER A 37 14.91 10.80 9.43
N LEU A 38 14.39 11.46 10.47
CA LEU A 38 12.97 11.48 10.80
C LEU A 38 12.15 12.21 9.74
N VAL A 39 12.63 13.35 9.24
CA VAL A 39 11.97 14.06 8.13
C VAL A 39 11.98 13.20 6.88
N THR A 40 13.13 12.62 6.50
CA THR A 40 13.23 11.71 5.36
C THR A 40 12.30 10.50 5.50
N TRP A 41 12.19 9.96 6.71
CA TRP A 41 11.31 8.85 7.03
C TRP A 41 9.83 9.22 6.82
N ILE A 42 9.39 10.40 7.26
CA ILE A 42 8.01 10.88 7.03
C ILE A 42 7.71 10.94 5.53
N PHE A 43 8.59 11.53 4.73
CA PHE A 43 8.40 11.62 3.27
C PHE A 43 8.37 10.24 2.60
N ALA A 44 9.29 9.35 2.97
CA ALA A 44 9.33 7.99 2.44
C ALA A 44 8.07 7.19 2.81
N THR A 45 7.59 7.33 4.05
CA THR A 45 6.38 6.66 4.53
C THR A 45 5.15 7.16 3.79
N PHE A 46 5.06 8.47 3.55
CA PHE A 46 3.98 9.06 2.77
C PHE A 46 3.96 8.52 1.33
N GLY A 47 5.12 8.43 0.68
CA GLY A 47 5.24 7.86 -0.67
C GLY A 47 4.77 6.41 -0.75
N VAL A 48 5.17 5.56 0.20
CA VAL A 48 4.75 4.14 0.25
C VAL A 48 3.25 4.01 0.48
N VAL A 49 2.67 4.84 1.35
CA VAL A 49 1.22 4.90 1.59
C VAL A 49 0.48 5.33 0.32
N SER A 50 0.95 6.37 -0.37
CA SER A 50 0.35 6.84 -1.62
C SER A 50 0.34 5.77 -2.70
N ILE A 51 1.49 5.12 -2.96
CA ILE A 51 1.60 4.06 -3.99
C ILE A 51 0.67 2.89 -3.65
N SER A 52 0.58 2.52 -2.38
CA SER A 52 -0.27 1.42 -1.93
C SER A 52 -1.75 1.76 -2.02
N PHE A 53 -2.12 3.02 -1.75
CA PHE A 53 -3.47 3.53 -1.94
C PHE A 53 -3.87 3.56 -3.41
N PHE A 54 -2.99 4.05 -4.29
CA PHE A 54 -3.19 3.98 -5.75
C PHE A 54 -3.35 2.55 -6.24
N THR A 55 -2.52 1.62 -5.74
CA THR A 55 -2.63 0.19 -6.06
C THR A 55 -3.98 -0.38 -5.61
N PHE A 56 -4.47 0.04 -4.44
CA PHE A 56 -5.78 -0.37 -3.93
C PHE A 56 -6.94 0.17 -4.77
N MET A 57 -6.88 1.45 -5.16
CA MET A 57 -7.86 2.06 -6.07
C MET A 57 -7.85 1.39 -7.43
N ASN A 58 -6.68 1.13 -8.00
CA ASN A 58 -6.54 0.48 -9.30
C ASN A 58 -7.11 -0.95 -9.27
N LEU A 59 -6.81 -1.72 -8.22
CA LEU A 59 -7.42 -3.04 -8.02
C LEU A 59 -8.94 -2.97 -7.95
N ARG A 60 -9.51 -1.94 -7.30
CA ARG A 60 -10.96 -1.74 -7.22
C ARG A 60 -11.57 -1.39 -8.57
N ILE A 61 -10.92 -0.55 -9.37
CA ILE A 61 -11.37 -0.18 -10.72
C ILE A 61 -11.36 -1.39 -11.64
N VAL A 62 -10.29 -2.21 -11.60
CA VAL A 62 -10.19 -3.45 -12.37
C VAL A 62 -11.23 -4.48 -11.94
N GLU A 63 -11.53 -4.59 -10.64
CA GLU A 63 -12.60 -5.45 -10.12
C GLU A 63 -13.96 -5.04 -10.72
N LEU A 64 -14.28 -3.73 -10.73
CA LEU A 64 -15.52 -3.20 -11.30
C LEU A 64 -15.60 -3.34 -12.83
N GLN A 65 -14.48 -3.19 -13.55
CA GLN A 65 -14.42 -3.40 -15.00
C GLN A 65 -14.60 -4.86 -15.39
N ASN A 66 -14.04 -5.79 -14.62
CA ASN A 66 -14.22 -7.22 -14.88
C ASN A 66 -15.65 -7.66 -14.55
N GLU A 67 -16.24 -7.15 -13.47
CA GLU A 67 -17.63 -7.42 -13.12
C GLU A 67 -18.60 -6.90 -14.18
N SER A 68 -18.39 -5.70 -14.74
CA SER A 68 -19.23 -5.19 -15.84
C SER A 68 -19.08 -5.98 -17.14
N LYS A 69 -17.89 -6.55 -17.39
CA LYS A 69 -17.61 -7.36 -18.58
C LYS A 69 -18.24 -8.75 -18.49
N ASP A 70 -18.21 -9.37 -17.30
CA ASP A 70 -18.81 -10.69 -17.04
C ASP A 70 -20.35 -10.64 -17.09
N VAL A 71 -20.96 -9.53 -16.66
CA VAL A 71 -22.40 -9.29 -16.84
C VAL A 71 -22.78 -9.15 -18.32
N ASN A 72 -21.92 -8.52 -19.13
CA ASN A 72 -22.18 -8.35 -20.56
C ASN A 72 -21.98 -9.65 -21.36
N ASP A 73 -21.05 -10.51 -20.95
CA ASP A 73 -20.81 -11.83 -21.57
C ASP A 73 -21.90 -12.86 -21.23
N LYS A 74 -22.55 -12.75 -20.07
CA LYS A 74 -23.72 -13.59 -19.73
C LYS A 74 -24.96 -13.26 -20.55
N ASN A 75 -25.22 -11.98 -20.81
CA ASN A 75 -26.37 -11.57 -21.64
C ASN A 75 -26.22 -11.98 -23.12
N ASN A 76 -25.00 -12.18 -23.62
CA ASN A 76 -24.75 -12.60 -25.01
C ASN A 76 -24.75 -14.13 -25.22
N LYS A 77 -24.95 -14.94 -24.16
CA LYS A 77 -25.04 -16.41 -24.27
C LYS A 77 -26.47 -16.95 -24.14
N ASP A 78 -27.43 -16.07 -23.84
CA ASP A 78 -28.85 -16.40 -23.77
C ASP A 78 -29.64 -15.91 -25.02
N GLU A 79 -28.94 -15.49 -26.10
CA GLU A 79 -29.45 -15.40 -27.49
C GLU A 79 -28.90 -16.56 -28.34
#